data_AF-A0A7W7G5G9-F1
#
_entry.id   AF-A0A7W7G5G9-F1
#
_cell.length_a   1.000
_cell.length_b   1.000
_cell.length_c   1.000
_cell.angle_alpha   90.00
_cell.angle_beta   90.00
_cell.angle_gamma   90.00
#
_symmetry.space_group_name_H-M   'P 1'
#
loop_
_entity.id
_entity.type
_entity.pdbx_description
1 polymer ?
#
loop_
_entity_poly.entity_id
_entity_poly.type
_entity_poly.pdbx_seq_one_letter_code
_entity_poly.pdbx_strand_id
1 'polypeptide(L)'
;MRSAAMLAGFLAVAWLQVAAVLLVVLLVLQPLPGERALQVAVPLVIAVAGLLWWATVRALRLRRPAPAGVPVLRQHAPALWTMIDDAAAAAGVKPPAGVTIVAGADATVAQPLRLGGLAGGPRELYLGLPLLQAWDESRVRAVVAHELAHGSPALGGRFAPMARRGRLALGRIVPRIPRRSPAGPLLRAWARWYQVVDTPYSHEQELAADRVAATFAGPHAAAAVLRDGPALQAMQQLFHAEYLSPGWQTGLVPDDVFGGFLRVLAARGDDMAALRAREPEPPGEWDPHPPPAQRLAALAELIPEGPEPPGRPAGELVPDLPGLGRALQAVAFPPGTRAVVGWDEFFGVARIAEMEREADASLRALSRAAGTPVTGAADMLDLAADGRLRKVAETVFDDLPADEVSGRVTDLIALLLALAALHSGVARWRHSWTGTAELVVIDGSYLELQAPAEAAGDPATVGEVREWLTSIGVDLTASATTARHHSARVPVLGGVVGMQVDGVRTDLLVLETGLFLVPALPRTRHHESRRRLTRLAADGVLTDGSPAAAEAAAPATTATATATLEKPAADSRFVPFADVASASATRSGRRAWEIKLRDGGSLSVRSTLDSEELPGGWAALDDAVAFLARTR
;
A
#
# COMPACT_ATOMS: atom_id res chain seq x y z
N MET A 1 -20.84 -19.12 -24.00
CA MET A 1 -20.28 -18.95 -25.37
C MET A 1 -20.23 -17.48 -25.80
N ARG A 2 -21.25 -16.67 -25.46
CA ARG A 2 -21.34 -15.26 -25.86
C ARG A 2 -20.16 -14.39 -25.36
N SER A 3 -19.81 -14.42 -24.07
CA SER A 3 -18.72 -13.58 -23.53
C SER A 3 -17.32 -13.89 -24.06
N ALA A 4 -17.03 -15.16 -24.38
CA ALA A 4 -15.77 -15.56 -25.04
C ALA A 4 -15.73 -15.09 -26.50
N ALA A 5 -16.86 -15.20 -27.21
CA ALA A 5 -17.03 -14.60 -28.53
C ALA A 5 -16.91 -13.07 -28.49
N MET A 6 -17.29 -12.43 -27.38
CA MET A 6 -17.17 -10.98 -27.23
C MET A 6 -15.78 -10.50 -26.81
N LEU A 7 -15.00 -11.29 -26.05
CA LEU A 7 -13.56 -11.04 -25.91
C LEU A 7 -12.84 -11.18 -27.26
N ALA A 8 -13.20 -12.21 -28.03
CA ALA A 8 -12.72 -12.35 -29.40
C ALA A 8 -13.16 -11.16 -30.27
N GLY A 9 -14.38 -10.65 -30.08
CA GLY A 9 -14.87 -9.43 -30.72
C GLY A 9 -14.10 -8.17 -30.31
N PHE A 10 -13.74 -8.01 -29.02
CA PHE A 10 -12.90 -6.89 -28.56
C PHE A 10 -11.54 -6.90 -29.24
N LEU A 11 -10.92 -8.09 -29.29
CA LEU A 11 -9.67 -8.27 -30.03
C LEU A 11 -9.88 -8.01 -31.52
N ALA A 12 -10.98 -8.47 -32.12
CA ALA A 12 -11.29 -8.23 -33.51
C ALA A 12 -11.47 -6.73 -33.82
N VAL A 13 -12.11 -5.95 -32.95
CA VAL A 13 -12.22 -4.49 -33.10
C VAL A 13 -10.86 -3.82 -33.00
N ALA A 14 -10.01 -4.23 -32.06
CA ALA A 14 -8.63 -3.74 -31.98
C ALA A 14 -7.84 -4.07 -33.26
N TRP A 15 -7.99 -5.28 -33.81
CA TRP A 15 -7.39 -5.68 -35.08
C TRP A 15 -7.97 -4.93 -36.29
N LEU A 16 -9.26 -4.62 -36.28
CA LEU A 16 -9.94 -3.87 -37.35
C LEU A 16 -9.46 -2.42 -37.40
N GLN A 17 -9.20 -1.80 -36.24
CA GLN A 17 -8.58 -0.47 -36.20
C GLN A 17 -7.16 -0.48 -36.79
N VAL A 18 -6.38 -1.53 -36.52
CA VAL A 18 -5.06 -1.71 -37.14
C VAL A 18 -5.20 -1.89 -38.65
N ALA A 19 -6.14 -2.72 -39.11
CA ALA A 19 -6.41 -2.89 -40.53
C ALA A 19 -6.81 -1.57 -41.21
N ALA A 20 -7.61 -0.72 -40.55
CA ALA A 20 -7.99 0.59 -41.06
C ALA A 20 -6.79 1.55 -41.14
N VAL A 21 -5.92 1.59 -40.13
CA VAL A 21 -4.68 2.39 -40.16
C VAL A 21 -3.75 1.90 -41.27
N LEU A 22 -3.60 0.59 -41.42
CA LEU A 22 -2.82 -0.02 -42.49
C LEU A 22 -3.38 0.32 -43.87
N LEU A 23 -4.70 0.32 -44.02
CA LEU A 23 -5.37 0.73 -45.25
C LEU A 23 -5.09 2.20 -45.57
N VAL A 24 -5.19 3.11 -44.59
CA VAL A 24 -4.86 4.53 -44.78
C VAL A 24 -3.39 4.71 -45.17
N VAL A 25 -2.47 3.98 -44.53
CA VAL A 25 -1.05 3.98 -44.89
C VAL A 25 -0.86 3.51 -46.34
N LEU A 26 -1.53 2.42 -46.74
CA LEU A 26 -1.45 1.91 -48.11
C LEU A 26 -2.01 2.91 -49.14
N LEU A 27 -3.10 3.61 -48.82
CA LEU A 27 -3.67 4.66 -49.66
C LEU A 27 -2.74 5.88 -49.79
N VAL A 28 -2.07 6.28 -48.70
CA VAL A 28 -1.07 7.38 -48.69
C VAL A 28 0.20 7.00 -49.46
N LEU A 29 0.55 5.71 -49.50
CA LEU A 29 1.70 5.20 -50.25
C LEU A 29 1.38 4.91 -51.73
N GLN A 30 0.11 4.90 -52.14
CA GLN A 30 -0.33 4.70 -53.53
C GLN A 30 0.34 5.62 -54.58
N PRO A 31 0.63 6.91 -54.32
CA PRO A 31 1.32 7.78 -55.28
C PRO A 31 2.83 7.51 -55.40
N LEU A 32 3.41 6.64 -54.58
CA LEU A 32 4.83 6.28 -54.67
C LEU A 32 5.05 5.15 -55.68
N PRO A 33 6.23 5.07 -56.33
CA PRO A 33 6.58 3.95 -57.18
C PRO A 33 6.52 2.63 -56.39
N GLY A 34 5.93 1.60 -57.00
CA GLY A 34 5.50 0.36 -56.32
C GLY A 34 6.58 -0.33 -55.47
N GLU A 35 7.85 -0.29 -55.89
CA GLU A 35 8.96 -0.85 -55.13
C GLU A 35 9.24 -0.09 -53.82
N ARG A 36 9.17 1.25 -53.84
CA ARG A 36 9.38 2.08 -52.63
C ARG A 36 8.18 2.03 -51.68
N ALA A 37 6.97 1.94 -52.22
CA ALA A 37 5.77 1.72 -51.42
C ALA A 37 5.85 0.40 -50.65
N LEU A 38 6.30 -0.68 -51.32
CA LEU A 38 6.43 -2.00 -50.69
C LEU A 38 7.53 -2.04 -49.61
N GLN A 39 8.68 -1.42 -49.88
CA GLN A 39 9.82 -1.33 -48.94
C GLN A 39 9.46 -0.59 -47.64
N VAL A 40 8.49 0.33 -47.68
CA VAL A 40 8.02 1.08 -46.50
C VAL A 40 6.81 0.39 -45.85
N ALA A 41 5.85 -0.08 -46.65
CA ALA A 41 4.61 -0.66 -46.15
C ALA A 41 4.84 -1.96 -45.38
N VAL A 42 5.62 -2.90 -45.92
CA VAL A 42 5.84 -4.23 -45.32
C VAL A 42 6.43 -4.16 -43.91
N PRO A 43 7.56 -3.46 -43.65
CA PRO A 43 8.12 -3.37 -42.30
C PRO A 43 7.20 -2.60 -41.34
N LEU A 44 6.46 -1.60 -41.83
CA LEU A 44 5.50 -0.86 -41.02
C LEU A 44 4.30 -1.74 -40.61
N VAL A 45 3.78 -2.57 -41.52
CA VAL A 45 2.73 -3.56 -41.21
C VAL A 45 3.22 -4.55 -40.16
N ILE A 46 4.41 -5.12 -40.36
CA ILE A 46 5.01 -6.07 -39.42
C ILE A 46 5.25 -5.42 -38.05
N ALA A 47 5.74 -4.17 -38.01
CA ALA A 47 5.97 -3.46 -36.76
C ALA A 47 4.68 -3.16 -36.00
N VAL A 48 3.63 -2.68 -36.68
CA VAL A 48 2.34 -2.36 -36.05
C VAL A 48 1.62 -3.63 -35.60
N ALA A 49 1.53 -4.66 -36.46
CA ALA A 49 0.91 -5.93 -36.12
C ALA A 49 1.68 -6.67 -35.01
N GLY A 50 3.02 -6.64 -35.07
CA GLY A 50 3.89 -7.24 -34.06
C GLY A 50 3.78 -6.56 -32.69
N LEU A 51 3.77 -5.23 -32.65
CA LEU A 51 3.58 -4.46 -31.41
C LEU A 51 2.20 -4.73 -30.79
N LEU A 52 1.15 -4.81 -31.62
CA LEU A 52 -0.21 -5.05 -31.14
C LEU A 52 -0.41 -6.48 -30.66
N TRP A 53 0.13 -7.47 -31.39
CA TRP A 53 0.15 -8.87 -30.96
C TRP A 53 0.87 -9.00 -29.62
N TRP A 54 2.05 -8.39 -29.50
CA TRP A 54 2.81 -8.40 -28.26
C TRP A 54 2.07 -7.69 -27.12
N ALA A 55 1.43 -6.54 -27.36
CA ALA A 55 0.64 -5.83 -26.36
C ALA A 55 -0.58 -6.66 -25.92
N THR A 56 -1.24 -7.34 -26.86
CA THR A 56 -2.38 -8.23 -26.61
C THR A 56 -1.96 -9.45 -25.78
N VAL A 57 -0.91 -10.15 -26.22
CA VAL A 57 -0.34 -11.29 -25.51
C VAL A 57 0.15 -10.86 -24.13
N ARG A 58 0.75 -9.68 -24.00
CA ARG A 58 1.20 -9.14 -22.71
C ARG A 58 0.02 -8.85 -21.79
N ALA A 59 -1.02 -8.18 -22.27
CA ALA A 59 -2.22 -7.88 -21.50
C ALA A 59 -2.93 -9.15 -21.02
N LEU A 60 -2.98 -10.19 -21.86
CA LEU A 60 -3.55 -11.50 -21.52
C LEU A 60 -2.63 -12.35 -20.61
N ARG A 61 -1.32 -12.10 -20.62
CA ARG A 61 -0.31 -12.78 -19.80
C ARG A 61 0.12 -12.00 -18.56
N LEU A 62 -0.56 -10.93 -18.16
CA LEU A 62 -0.32 -10.25 -16.89
C LEU A 62 -0.62 -11.24 -15.74
N ARG A 63 0.42 -11.98 -15.34
CA ARG A 63 0.42 -12.86 -14.17
C ARG A 63 0.24 -11.95 -12.96
N ARG A 64 -0.79 -12.18 -12.16
CA ARG A 64 -0.75 -11.73 -10.76
C ARG A 64 0.43 -12.48 -10.12
N PRO A 65 1.41 -11.79 -9.51
CA PRO A 65 2.32 -12.48 -8.60
C PRO A 65 1.46 -13.20 -7.56
N ALA A 66 1.81 -14.46 -7.25
CA ALA A 66 1.12 -15.18 -6.19
C ALA A 66 1.24 -14.36 -4.90
N PRO A 67 0.15 -14.16 -4.15
CA PRO A 67 0.23 -13.47 -2.87
C PRO A 67 1.22 -14.22 -1.96
N ALA A 68 1.99 -13.46 -1.18
CA ALA A 68 2.83 -14.02 -0.13
C ALA A 68 1.96 -14.80 0.85
N GLY A 69 2.32 -16.05 1.11
CA GLY A 69 1.50 -16.94 1.91
C GLY A 69 2.19 -18.24 2.29
N VAL A 70 1.56 -19.00 3.18
CA VAL A 70 2.05 -20.28 3.69
C VAL A 70 1.18 -21.40 3.14
N PRO A 71 1.74 -22.37 2.38
CA PRO A 71 0.99 -23.51 1.90
C PRO A 71 0.60 -24.43 3.06
N VAL A 72 -0.67 -24.83 3.12
CA VAL A 72 -1.22 -25.72 4.15
C VAL A 72 -1.49 -27.09 3.56
N LEU A 73 -0.73 -28.08 3.99
CA LEU A 73 -0.89 -29.47 3.57
C LEU A 73 -2.09 -30.12 4.26
N ARG A 74 -2.72 -31.10 3.59
CA ARG A 74 -3.84 -31.91 4.10
C ARG A 74 -3.58 -32.48 5.50
N GLN A 75 -2.37 -32.96 5.74
CA GLN A 75 -1.96 -33.55 7.02
C GLN A 75 -1.86 -32.53 8.17
N HIS A 76 -1.66 -31.24 7.88
CA HIS A 76 -1.48 -30.21 8.90
C HIS A 76 -2.81 -29.55 9.31
N ALA A 77 -3.83 -29.59 8.45
CA ALA A 77 -5.16 -29.04 8.74
C ALA A 77 -6.26 -29.93 8.12
N PRO A 78 -6.47 -31.16 8.62
CA PRO A 78 -7.40 -32.11 8.01
C PRO A 78 -8.84 -31.60 8.02
N ALA A 79 -9.29 -30.93 9.10
CA ALA A 79 -10.63 -30.36 9.20
C ALA A 79 -10.89 -29.27 8.14
N LEU A 80 -9.93 -28.35 7.95
CA LEU A 80 -9.99 -27.35 6.87
C LEU A 80 -10.14 -28.01 5.49
N TRP A 81 -9.35 -29.06 5.22
CA TRP A 81 -9.37 -29.74 3.94
C TRP A 81 -10.66 -30.55 3.71
N THR A 82 -11.21 -31.21 4.74
CA THR A 82 -12.52 -31.86 4.65
C THR A 82 -13.61 -30.83 4.32
N MET A 83 -13.62 -29.68 5.00
CA MET A 83 -14.56 -28.60 4.73
C MET A 83 -14.46 -28.11 3.28
N ILE A 84 -13.23 -27.94 2.75
CA ILE A 84 -12.98 -27.54 1.36
C ILE A 84 -13.45 -28.61 0.37
N ASP A 85 -13.22 -29.90 0.66
CA ASP A 85 -13.66 -31.01 -0.18
C ASP A 85 -15.20 -31.06 -0.25
N ASP A 86 -15.89 -30.88 0.88
CA ASP A 86 -17.34 -30.84 0.95
C ASP A 86 -17.90 -29.60 0.20
N ALA A 87 -17.25 -28.44 0.35
CA ALA A 87 -17.61 -27.22 -0.38
C ALA A 87 -17.42 -27.40 -1.90
N ALA A 88 -16.35 -28.07 -2.32
CA ALA A 88 -16.11 -28.39 -3.72
C ALA A 88 -17.16 -29.35 -4.27
N ALA A 89 -17.58 -30.34 -3.48
CA ALA A 89 -18.66 -31.25 -3.83
C ALA A 89 -20.00 -30.51 -4.00
N ALA A 90 -20.35 -29.63 -3.06
CA ALA A 90 -21.56 -28.80 -3.15
C ALA A 90 -21.54 -27.87 -4.38
N ALA A 91 -20.38 -27.32 -4.73
CA ALA A 91 -20.18 -26.51 -5.93
C ALA A 91 -20.14 -27.33 -7.24
N GLY A 92 -20.08 -28.66 -7.17
CA GLY A 92 -19.95 -29.53 -8.35
C GLY A 92 -18.60 -29.39 -9.07
N VAL A 93 -17.53 -29.13 -8.32
CA VAL A 93 -16.17 -28.95 -8.85
C VAL A 93 -15.19 -29.93 -8.21
N LYS A 94 -14.07 -30.18 -8.88
CA LYS A 94 -12.95 -30.88 -8.24
C LYS A 94 -12.43 -30.05 -7.04
N PRO A 95 -11.91 -30.65 -5.97
CA PRO A 95 -11.20 -29.88 -4.95
C PRO A 95 -10.00 -29.12 -5.54
N PRO A 96 -9.57 -27.99 -4.93
CA PRO A 96 -8.31 -27.34 -5.28
C PRO A 96 -7.13 -28.29 -4.98
N ALA A 97 -6.05 -28.13 -5.74
CA ALA A 97 -4.84 -28.94 -5.59
C ALA A 97 -3.97 -28.49 -4.40
N GLY A 98 -4.05 -27.20 -4.04
CA GLY A 98 -3.35 -26.61 -2.92
C GLY A 98 -4.20 -25.54 -2.24
N VAL A 99 -3.87 -25.29 -0.98
CA VAL A 99 -4.44 -24.23 -0.14
C VAL A 99 -3.26 -23.44 0.42
N THR A 100 -3.29 -22.13 0.25
CA THR A 100 -2.27 -21.21 0.75
C THR A 100 -2.93 -20.16 1.62
N ILE A 101 -2.46 -20.03 2.86
CA ILE A 101 -2.95 -19.00 3.78
C ILE A 101 -2.22 -17.70 3.51
N VAL A 102 -2.96 -16.61 3.36
CA VAL A 102 -2.44 -15.29 2.96
C VAL A 102 -2.78 -14.21 3.99
N ALA A 103 -2.08 -13.09 3.93
CA ALA A 103 -2.26 -12.00 4.90
C ALA A 103 -3.54 -11.20 4.69
N GLY A 104 -4.09 -11.16 3.46
CA GLY A 104 -5.30 -10.39 3.13
C GLY A 104 -6.56 -10.98 3.76
N ALA A 105 -7.55 -10.13 4.08
CA ALA A 105 -8.87 -10.52 4.56
C ALA A 105 -9.81 -10.90 3.40
N ASP A 106 -9.36 -11.82 2.54
CA ASP A 106 -10.14 -12.31 1.39
C ASP A 106 -9.93 -13.80 1.15
N ALA A 107 -10.78 -14.38 0.31
CA ALA A 107 -10.61 -15.73 -0.21
C ALA A 107 -10.67 -15.65 -1.74
N THR A 108 -9.77 -16.35 -2.42
CA THR A 108 -9.79 -16.37 -3.89
C THR A 108 -9.24 -17.67 -4.44
N VAL A 109 -9.89 -18.17 -5.51
CA VAL A 109 -9.41 -19.34 -6.24
C VAL A 109 -8.67 -18.92 -7.50
N ALA A 110 -7.38 -19.20 -7.54
CA ALA A 110 -6.55 -18.98 -8.72
C ALA A 110 -6.40 -20.25 -9.55
N GLN A 111 -6.28 -20.07 -10.86
CA GLN A 111 -5.90 -21.14 -11.78
C GLN A 111 -4.80 -20.64 -12.72
N PRO A 112 -3.53 -21.05 -12.54
CA PRO A 112 -2.47 -20.73 -13.49
C PRO A 112 -2.80 -21.34 -14.85
N LEU A 113 -2.55 -20.60 -15.92
CA LEU A 113 -2.78 -21.07 -17.28
C LEU A 113 -1.55 -21.85 -17.79
N ARG A 114 -1.81 -23.02 -18.38
CA ARG A 114 -0.83 -23.85 -19.10
C ARG A 114 -0.99 -23.65 -20.61
N LEU A 115 0.02 -24.10 -21.37
CA LEU A 115 0.01 -24.09 -22.85
C LEU A 115 -0.36 -22.72 -23.44
N GLY A 116 0.28 -21.66 -22.96
CA GLY A 116 0.09 -20.31 -23.50
C GLY A 116 -1.28 -19.66 -23.26
N GLY A 117 -2.14 -20.24 -22.41
CA GLY A 117 -3.47 -19.70 -22.10
C GLY A 117 -4.63 -20.65 -22.44
N LEU A 118 -4.35 -21.75 -23.14
CA LEU A 118 -5.35 -22.65 -23.72
C LEU A 118 -5.88 -23.70 -22.74
N ALA A 119 -5.10 -24.07 -21.73
CA ALA A 119 -5.49 -25.05 -20.71
C ALA A 119 -5.39 -24.46 -19.30
N GLY A 120 -6.36 -24.79 -18.44
CA GLY A 120 -6.29 -24.45 -17.01
C GLY A 120 -5.38 -25.43 -16.26
N GLY A 121 -4.48 -24.91 -15.43
CA GLY A 121 -3.64 -25.69 -14.52
C GLY A 121 -4.37 -26.14 -13.24
N PRO A 122 -3.64 -26.71 -12.26
CA PRO A 122 -4.20 -27.05 -10.95
C PRO A 122 -4.71 -25.78 -10.24
N ARG A 123 -5.88 -25.86 -9.61
CA ARG A 123 -6.45 -24.72 -8.86
C ARG A 123 -5.80 -24.60 -7.50
N GLU A 124 -5.55 -23.37 -7.08
CA GLU A 124 -5.03 -23.01 -5.76
C GLU A 124 -6.08 -22.15 -5.05
N LEU A 125 -6.42 -22.49 -3.81
CA LEU A 125 -7.24 -21.64 -2.95
C LEU A 125 -6.32 -20.78 -2.08
N TYR A 126 -6.44 -19.47 -2.20
CA TYR A 126 -5.85 -18.53 -1.24
C TYR A 126 -6.91 -18.17 -0.22
N LEU A 127 -6.61 -18.36 1.07
CA LEU A 127 -7.53 -18.09 2.16
C LEU A 127 -6.88 -17.16 3.18
N GLY A 128 -7.52 -16.03 3.45
CA GLY A 128 -7.03 -15.05 4.39
C GLY A 128 -6.95 -15.57 5.82
N LEU A 129 -5.80 -15.41 6.48
CA LEU A 129 -5.68 -15.64 7.92
C LEU A 129 -6.67 -14.79 8.74
N PRO A 130 -6.90 -13.50 8.41
CA PRO A 130 -7.92 -12.69 9.10
C PRO A 130 -9.31 -13.31 9.11
N LEU A 131 -9.70 -14.04 8.05
CA LEU A 131 -11.00 -14.72 7.98
C LEU A 131 -11.07 -15.86 9.00
N LEU A 132 -10.00 -16.65 9.12
CA LEU A 132 -9.90 -17.75 10.08
C LEU A 132 -9.87 -17.27 11.54
N GLN A 133 -9.36 -16.06 11.78
CA GLN A 133 -9.26 -15.48 13.12
C GLN A 133 -10.52 -14.72 13.56
N ALA A 134 -11.18 -14.01 12.63
CA ALA A 134 -12.29 -13.11 12.96
C ALA A 134 -13.68 -13.72 12.76
N TRP A 135 -13.82 -14.79 11.96
CA TRP A 135 -15.11 -15.39 11.63
C TRP A 135 -15.34 -16.75 12.29
N ASP A 136 -16.59 -17.17 12.28
CA ASP A 136 -16.98 -18.55 12.56
C ASP A 136 -16.85 -19.45 11.32
N GLU A 137 -16.90 -20.75 11.57
CA GLU A 137 -16.78 -21.80 10.56
C GLU A 137 -17.82 -21.65 9.46
N SER A 138 -19.06 -21.28 9.80
CA SER A 138 -20.16 -21.08 8.85
C SER A 138 -19.86 -19.99 7.82
N ARG A 139 -19.32 -18.84 8.23
CA ARG A 139 -18.91 -17.78 7.28
C ARG A 139 -17.74 -18.22 6.40
N VAL A 140 -16.75 -18.92 6.97
CA VAL A 140 -15.61 -19.45 6.18
C VAL A 140 -16.08 -20.51 5.17
N ARG A 141 -17.00 -21.40 5.57
CA ARG A 141 -17.66 -22.35 4.67
C ARG A 141 -18.40 -21.64 3.53
N ALA A 142 -19.15 -20.59 3.85
CA ALA A 142 -19.93 -19.83 2.87
C ALA A 142 -19.02 -19.15 1.84
N VAL A 143 -17.97 -18.43 2.29
CA VAL A 143 -17.06 -17.74 1.36
C VAL A 143 -16.26 -18.73 0.51
N VAL A 144 -15.81 -19.85 1.08
CA VAL A 144 -15.08 -20.89 0.32
C VAL A 144 -15.98 -21.55 -0.72
N ALA A 145 -17.22 -21.90 -0.34
CA ALA A 145 -18.19 -22.47 -1.28
C ALA A 145 -18.53 -21.49 -2.41
N HIS A 146 -18.72 -20.19 -2.10
CA HIS A 146 -18.93 -19.14 -3.09
C HIS A 146 -17.76 -19.07 -4.09
N GLU A 147 -16.52 -18.99 -3.58
CA GLU A 147 -15.32 -18.91 -4.42
C GLU A 147 -15.10 -20.16 -5.30
N LEU A 148 -15.42 -21.35 -4.78
CA LEU A 148 -15.35 -22.60 -5.53
C LEU A 148 -16.47 -22.74 -6.57
N ALA A 149 -17.66 -22.21 -6.29
CA ALA A 149 -18.81 -22.23 -7.20
C ALA A 149 -18.51 -21.55 -8.53
N HIS A 150 -17.68 -20.51 -8.54
CA HIS A 150 -17.22 -19.87 -9.78
C HIS A 150 -16.43 -20.81 -10.72
N GLY A 151 -15.90 -21.91 -10.20
CA GLY A 151 -15.28 -22.97 -11.00
C GLY A 151 -16.29 -23.94 -11.63
N SER A 152 -17.57 -23.86 -11.26
CA SER A 152 -18.59 -24.81 -11.65
C SER A 152 -19.01 -24.63 -13.11
N PRO A 153 -19.01 -25.72 -13.91
CA PRO A 153 -19.60 -25.69 -15.24
C PRO A 153 -21.10 -25.38 -15.22
N ALA A 154 -21.81 -25.63 -14.11
CA ALA A 154 -23.24 -25.37 -13.99
C ALA A 154 -23.58 -23.87 -13.97
N LEU A 155 -22.65 -23.02 -13.50
CA LEU A 155 -22.86 -21.57 -13.36
C LEU A 155 -22.60 -20.78 -14.66
N GLY A 156 -22.02 -21.40 -15.69
CA GLY A 156 -21.75 -20.68 -16.94
C GLY A 156 -21.13 -21.48 -18.09
N GLY A 157 -21.22 -22.80 -18.03
CA GLY A 157 -20.67 -23.72 -19.01
C GLY A 157 -19.14 -23.68 -19.10
N ARG A 158 -18.60 -24.43 -20.07
CA ARG A 158 -17.15 -24.66 -20.24
C ARG A 158 -16.29 -23.40 -20.43
N PHE A 159 -16.90 -22.25 -20.77
CA PHE A 159 -16.22 -21.00 -21.11
C PHE A 159 -16.34 -19.90 -20.05
N ALA A 160 -17.09 -20.10 -18.95
CA ALA A 160 -17.23 -19.11 -17.89
C ALA A 160 -15.90 -18.60 -17.31
N PRO A 161 -14.87 -19.46 -17.08
CA PRO A 161 -13.58 -18.98 -16.61
C PRO A 161 -12.86 -18.05 -17.59
N MET A 162 -13.11 -18.19 -18.90
CA MET A 162 -12.56 -17.28 -19.93
C MET A 162 -13.32 -15.95 -19.95
N ALA A 163 -14.65 -15.98 -19.83
CA ALA A 163 -15.51 -14.80 -19.74
C ALA A 163 -15.11 -13.91 -18.57
N ARG A 164 -14.98 -14.49 -17.37
CA ARG A 164 -14.53 -13.81 -16.14
C ARG A 164 -13.16 -13.16 -16.32
N ARG A 165 -12.21 -13.86 -16.97
CA ARG A 165 -10.89 -13.31 -17.29
C ARG A 165 -10.98 -12.12 -18.24
N GLY A 166 -11.84 -12.19 -19.26
CA GLY A 166 -12.11 -11.09 -20.20
C GLY A 166 -12.62 -9.85 -19.49
N ARG A 167 -13.63 -9.98 -18.61
CA ARG A 167 -14.14 -8.90 -17.75
C ARG A 167 -13.03 -8.25 -16.93
N LEU A 168 -12.29 -9.06 -16.18
CA LEU A 168 -11.21 -8.58 -15.31
C LEU A 168 -10.08 -7.91 -16.11
N ALA A 169 -9.80 -8.36 -17.34
CA ALA A 169 -8.84 -7.71 -18.21
C ALA A 169 -9.36 -6.35 -18.71
N LEU A 170 -10.62 -6.27 -19.14
CA LEU A 170 -11.23 -5.02 -19.60
C LEU A 170 -11.31 -3.96 -18.49
N GLY A 171 -11.76 -4.33 -17.29
CA GLY A 171 -11.77 -3.42 -16.14
C GLY A 171 -10.40 -2.87 -15.75
N ARG A 172 -9.30 -3.55 -16.12
CA ARG A 172 -7.92 -3.05 -15.92
C ARG A 172 -7.42 -2.20 -17.09
N ILE A 173 -7.75 -2.58 -18.32
CA ILE A 173 -7.22 -1.95 -19.52
C ILE A 173 -7.93 -0.62 -19.77
N VAL A 174 -9.26 -0.60 -19.69
CA VAL A 174 -10.09 0.53 -20.12
C VAL A 174 -9.80 1.83 -19.34
N PRO A 175 -9.68 1.81 -18.00
CA PRO A 175 -9.33 3.01 -17.24
C PRO A 175 -7.92 3.56 -17.56
N ARG A 176 -7.03 2.72 -18.09
CA ARG A 176 -5.64 3.09 -18.44
C ARG A 176 -5.49 3.61 -19.87
N ILE A 177 -6.56 3.63 -20.66
CA ILE A 177 -6.51 4.17 -22.03
C ILE A 177 -6.36 5.70 -21.95
N PRO A 178 -5.27 6.29 -22.49
CA PRO A 178 -5.08 7.73 -22.43
C PRO A 178 -6.24 8.49 -23.06
N ARG A 179 -6.65 9.62 -22.46
CA ARG A 179 -7.73 10.47 -22.99
C ARG A 179 -7.47 10.95 -24.43
N ARG A 180 -6.21 11.23 -24.76
CA ARG A 180 -5.74 11.68 -26.08
C ARG A 180 -5.50 10.55 -27.09
N SER A 181 -5.76 9.28 -26.74
CA SER A 181 -5.56 8.17 -27.69
C SER A 181 -6.60 8.20 -28.81
N PRO A 182 -6.20 8.20 -30.10
CA PRO A 182 -7.13 8.24 -31.23
C PRO A 182 -8.04 6.99 -31.30
N ALA A 183 -7.56 5.85 -30.81
CA ALA A 183 -8.34 4.61 -30.70
C ALA A 183 -9.22 4.55 -29.44
N GLY A 184 -9.00 5.47 -28.49
CA GLY A 184 -9.60 5.41 -27.16
C GLY A 184 -11.13 5.45 -27.12
N PRO A 185 -11.81 6.35 -27.89
CA PRO A 185 -13.26 6.42 -27.90
C PRO A 185 -13.94 5.11 -28.36
N LEU A 186 -13.45 4.51 -29.43
CA LEU A 186 -14.00 3.25 -29.98
C LEU A 186 -13.76 2.07 -29.03
N LEU A 187 -12.58 1.97 -28.42
CA LEU A 187 -12.29 0.91 -27.43
C LEU A 187 -13.15 1.05 -26.17
N ARG A 188 -13.39 2.28 -25.69
CA ARG A 188 -14.32 2.55 -24.58
C ARG A 188 -15.77 2.24 -24.95
N ALA A 189 -16.21 2.61 -26.16
CA ALA A 189 -17.55 2.31 -26.64
C ALA A 189 -17.79 0.79 -26.73
N TRP A 190 -16.83 0.05 -27.28
CA TRP A 190 -16.91 -1.41 -27.28
C TRP A 190 -16.92 -1.98 -25.86
N ALA A 191 -16.05 -1.49 -24.98
CA ALA A 191 -16.00 -1.98 -23.60
C ALA A 191 -17.32 -1.75 -22.86
N ARG A 192 -17.98 -0.60 -23.05
CA ARG A 192 -19.32 -0.32 -22.53
C ARG A 192 -20.36 -1.27 -23.10
N TRP A 193 -20.34 -1.49 -24.41
CA TRP A 193 -21.24 -2.46 -25.04
C TRP A 193 -21.01 -3.88 -24.51
N TYR A 194 -19.75 -4.30 -24.34
CA TYR A 194 -19.40 -5.57 -23.72
C TYR A 194 -19.97 -5.69 -22.30
N GLN A 195 -19.85 -4.65 -21.47
CA GLN A 195 -20.46 -4.64 -20.15
C GLN A 195 -21.97 -4.83 -20.24
N VAL A 196 -22.66 -4.03 -21.04
CA VAL A 196 -24.12 -4.13 -21.19
C VAL A 196 -24.57 -5.55 -21.53
N VAL A 197 -23.81 -6.27 -22.36
CA VAL A 197 -24.16 -7.64 -22.74
C VAL A 197 -23.75 -8.68 -21.69
N ASP A 198 -22.64 -8.47 -21.00
CA ASP A 198 -22.07 -9.46 -20.07
C ASP A 198 -22.58 -9.31 -18.62
N THR A 199 -23.03 -8.12 -18.23
CA THR A 199 -23.53 -7.80 -16.88
C THR A 199 -24.68 -8.70 -16.42
N PRO A 200 -25.74 -8.96 -17.21
CA PRO A 200 -26.80 -9.87 -16.77
C PRO A 200 -26.27 -11.27 -16.44
N TYR A 201 -25.30 -11.74 -17.22
CA TYR A 201 -24.70 -13.05 -17.06
C TYR A 201 -23.72 -13.13 -15.89
N SER A 202 -22.97 -12.06 -15.60
CA SER A 202 -22.18 -12.00 -14.37
C SER A 202 -23.08 -11.95 -13.14
N HIS A 203 -24.20 -11.21 -13.19
CA HIS A 203 -25.16 -11.17 -12.09
C HIS A 203 -25.77 -12.55 -11.80
N GLU A 204 -26.20 -13.28 -12.84
CA GLU A 204 -26.70 -14.65 -12.68
C GLU A 204 -25.65 -15.59 -12.06
N GLN A 205 -24.37 -15.43 -12.42
CA GLN A 205 -23.26 -16.20 -11.85
C GLN A 205 -23.06 -15.93 -10.37
N GLU A 206 -23.01 -14.67 -9.98
CA GLU A 206 -22.83 -14.27 -8.58
C GLU A 206 -24.01 -14.77 -7.72
N LEU A 207 -25.26 -14.59 -8.18
CA LEU A 207 -26.44 -15.09 -7.49
C LEU A 207 -26.49 -16.62 -7.42
N ALA A 208 -25.99 -17.32 -8.44
CA ALA A 208 -25.88 -18.77 -8.40
C ALA A 208 -24.79 -19.24 -7.43
N ALA A 209 -23.66 -18.53 -7.35
CA ALA A 209 -22.60 -18.81 -6.38
C ALA A 209 -23.09 -18.56 -4.94
N ASP A 210 -23.88 -17.51 -4.73
CA ASP A 210 -24.55 -17.22 -3.45
C ASP A 210 -25.51 -18.34 -3.04
N ARG A 211 -26.28 -18.89 -3.98
CA ARG A 211 -27.16 -20.04 -3.71
C ARG A 211 -26.37 -21.30 -3.34
N VAL A 212 -25.23 -21.56 -3.97
CA VAL A 212 -24.35 -22.68 -3.58
C VAL A 212 -23.83 -22.47 -2.16
N ALA A 213 -23.36 -21.26 -1.83
CA ALA A 213 -22.90 -20.93 -0.50
C ALA A 213 -24.02 -21.08 0.55
N ALA A 214 -25.22 -20.58 0.26
CA ALA A 214 -26.39 -20.70 1.12
C ALA A 214 -26.82 -22.16 1.32
N THR A 215 -26.75 -22.98 0.28
CA THR A 215 -27.08 -24.42 0.37
C THR A 215 -26.06 -25.18 1.23
N PHE A 216 -24.77 -24.83 1.12
CA PHE A 216 -23.69 -25.53 1.81
C PHE A 216 -23.47 -25.09 3.27
N ALA A 217 -23.57 -23.80 3.53
CA ALA A 217 -23.21 -23.18 4.81
C ALA A 217 -24.39 -22.51 5.53
N GLY A 218 -25.54 -22.41 4.87
CA GLY A 218 -26.72 -21.71 5.37
C GLY A 218 -26.87 -20.30 4.78
N PRO A 219 -28.12 -19.84 4.55
CA PRO A 219 -28.40 -18.54 3.94
C PRO A 219 -28.03 -17.36 4.86
N HIS A 220 -28.10 -17.53 6.19
CA HIS A 220 -27.61 -16.55 7.16
C HIS A 220 -26.11 -16.27 6.99
N ALA A 221 -25.29 -17.34 6.98
CA ALA A 221 -23.85 -17.24 6.80
C ALA A 221 -23.47 -16.64 5.44
N ALA A 222 -24.16 -17.01 4.36
CA ALA A 222 -23.95 -16.43 3.04
C ALA A 222 -24.24 -14.91 3.03
N ALA A 223 -25.32 -14.48 3.66
CA ALA A 223 -25.66 -13.06 3.79
C ALA A 223 -24.68 -12.31 4.71
N ALA A 224 -24.21 -12.96 5.78
CA ALA A 224 -23.22 -12.40 6.70
C ALA A 224 -21.89 -12.13 5.99
N VAL A 225 -21.40 -13.05 5.15
CA VAL A 225 -20.17 -12.84 4.34
C VAL A 225 -20.25 -11.60 3.46
N LEU A 226 -21.41 -11.31 2.86
CA LEU A 226 -21.59 -10.12 2.02
C LEU A 226 -21.51 -8.81 2.79
N ARG A 227 -21.86 -8.80 4.09
CA ARG A 227 -21.77 -7.63 4.97
C ARG A 227 -20.41 -7.53 5.65
N ASP A 228 -19.92 -8.65 6.17
CA ASP A 228 -18.73 -8.73 7.01
C ASP A 228 -17.43 -8.69 6.19
N GLY A 229 -17.43 -9.20 4.96
CA GLY A 229 -16.25 -9.23 4.10
C GLY A 229 -15.67 -7.84 3.84
N PRO A 230 -16.44 -6.91 3.24
CA PRO A 230 -15.98 -5.54 2.99
C PRO A 230 -15.60 -4.80 4.29
N ALA A 231 -16.36 -4.99 5.37
CA ALA A 231 -16.08 -4.36 6.64
C ALA A 231 -14.75 -4.84 7.26
N LEU A 232 -14.46 -6.14 7.20
CA LEU A 232 -13.20 -6.71 7.67
C LEU A 232 -12.01 -6.26 6.81
N GLN A 233 -12.18 -6.15 5.49
CA GLN A 233 -11.16 -5.60 4.58
C GLN A 233 -10.87 -4.12 4.89
N ALA A 234 -11.91 -3.32 5.10
CA ALA A 234 -11.76 -1.91 5.48
C ALA A 234 -11.04 -1.77 6.82
N MET A 235 -11.36 -2.60 7.81
CA MET A 235 -10.67 -2.60 9.10
C MET A 235 -9.21 -3.03 8.98
N GLN A 236 -8.90 -3.99 8.10
CA GLN A 236 -7.51 -4.36 7.82
C GLN A 236 -6.73 -3.22 7.15
N GLN A 237 -7.35 -2.50 6.21
CA GLN A 237 -6.73 -1.32 5.58
C GLN A 237 -6.46 -0.22 6.63
N LEU A 238 -7.43 0.04 7.50
CA LEU A 238 -7.27 0.97 8.63
C LEU A 238 -6.12 0.54 9.55
N PHE A 239 -6.07 -0.74 9.92
CA PHE A 239 -4.98 -1.30 10.72
C PHE A 239 -3.60 -1.11 10.06
N HIS A 240 -3.48 -1.41 8.77
CA HIS A 240 -2.22 -1.17 8.06
C HIS A 240 -1.85 0.32 8.01
N ALA A 241 -2.83 1.19 7.77
CA ALA A 241 -2.62 2.61 7.60
C ALA A 241 -2.27 3.34 8.90
N GLU A 242 -3.00 3.07 9.98
CA GLU A 242 -2.91 3.79 11.26
C GLU A 242 -1.95 3.10 12.24
N TYR A 243 -1.91 1.77 12.25
CA TYR A 243 -1.20 1.02 13.30
C TYR A 243 0.16 0.53 12.82
N LEU A 244 0.26 -0.09 11.65
CA LEU A 244 1.53 -0.67 11.18
C LEU A 244 2.44 0.32 10.47
N SER A 245 1.87 1.15 9.61
CA SER A 245 2.64 2.03 8.73
C SER A 245 3.59 2.98 9.49
N PRO A 246 3.19 3.66 10.57
CA PRO A 246 4.04 4.61 11.27
C PRO A 246 5.34 3.98 11.81
N GLY A 247 5.25 2.89 12.58
CA GLY A 247 6.46 2.21 13.10
C GLY A 247 7.25 1.46 12.03
N TRP A 248 6.60 1.03 10.95
CA TRP A 248 7.31 0.41 9.81
C TRP A 248 8.31 1.37 9.15
N GLN A 249 8.01 2.67 9.18
CA GLN A 249 8.85 3.73 8.64
C GLN A 249 9.96 4.17 9.59
N THR A 250 9.87 3.83 10.88
CA THR A 250 10.93 4.08 11.86
C THR A 250 11.92 2.92 11.96
N GLY A 251 11.86 1.96 11.04
CA GLY A 251 12.76 0.81 11.01
C GLY A 251 12.37 -0.28 12.02
N LEU A 252 11.10 -0.35 12.43
CA LEU A 252 10.58 -1.34 13.36
C LEU A 252 9.57 -2.26 12.70
N VAL A 253 9.37 -3.46 13.26
CA VAL A 253 8.27 -4.38 12.94
C VAL A 253 7.70 -4.92 14.25
N PRO A 254 6.37 -4.98 14.44
CA PRO A 254 5.84 -5.58 15.65
C PRO A 254 6.06 -7.10 15.64
N ASP A 255 6.28 -7.66 16.82
CA ASP A 255 6.48 -9.09 17.05
C ASP A 255 5.27 -9.96 16.66
N ASP A 256 4.05 -9.40 16.71
CA ASP A 256 2.81 -10.08 16.36
C ASP A 256 1.83 -9.17 15.59
N VAL A 257 2.01 -9.09 14.27
CA VAL A 257 1.17 -8.30 13.35
C VAL A 257 -0.29 -8.74 13.42
N PHE A 258 -0.54 -10.06 13.35
CA PHE A 258 -1.91 -10.58 13.27
C PHE A 258 -2.62 -10.55 14.62
N GLY A 259 -1.91 -10.76 15.73
CA GLY A 259 -2.47 -10.52 17.05
C GLY A 259 -2.80 -9.05 17.32
N GLY A 260 -1.98 -8.12 16.80
CA GLY A 260 -2.30 -6.69 16.82
C GLY A 260 -3.60 -6.38 16.08
N PHE A 261 -3.80 -6.97 14.90
CA PHE A 261 -5.06 -6.82 14.15
C PHE A 261 -6.27 -7.34 14.95
N LEU A 262 -6.14 -8.48 15.65
CA LEU A 262 -7.22 -9.00 16.51
C LEU A 262 -7.52 -8.08 17.70
N ARG A 263 -6.51 -7.42 18.26
CA ARG A 263 -6.72 -6.41 19.32
C ARG A 263 -7.48 -5.20 18.78
N VAL A 264 -7.18 -4.74 17.56
CA VAL A 264 -7.97 -3.68 16.89
C VAL A 264 -9.41 -4.12 16.70
N LEU A 265 -9.66 -5.34 16.19
CA LEU A 265 -11.03 -5.83 15.99
C LEU A 265 -11.81 -5.94 17.30
N ALA A 266 -11.16 -6.37 18.39
CA ALA A 266 -11.78 -6.45 19.71
C ALA A 266 -12.05 -5.06 20.32
N ALA A 267 -11.13 -4.12 20.11
CA ALA A 267 -11.21 -2.76 20.61
C ALA A 267 -12.24 -1.91 19.85
N ARG A 268 -12.25 -2.00 18.52
CA ARG A 268 -13.06 -1.18 17.62
C ARG A 268 -14.31 -1.90 17.12
N GLY A 269 -15.02 -2.53 18.04
CA GLY A 269 -16.28 -3.23 17.76
C GLY A 269 -17.34 -2.32 17.14
N ASP A 270 -17.43 -1.08 17.61
CA ASP A 270 -18.38 -0.08 17.11
C ASP A 270 -18.07 0.36 15.68
N ASP A 271 -16.79 0.59 15.34
CA ASP A 271 -16.38 0.90 13.96
C ASP A 271 -16.71 -0.26 13.02
N MET A 272 -16.47 -1.50 13.46
CA MET A 272 -16.83 -2.68 12.69
C MET A 272 -18.35 -2.79 12.51
N ALA A 273 -19.15 -2.51 13.55
CA ALA A 273 -20.59 -2.48 13.47
C ALA A 273 -21.09 -1.38 12.51
N ALA A 274 -20.49 -0.19 12.55
CA ALA A 274 -20.79 0.91 11.64
C ALA A 274 -20.46 0.56 10.19
N LEU A 275 -19.32 -0.08 9.93
CA LEU A 275 -18.93 -0.55 8.60
C LEU A 275 -19.89 -1.63 8.06
N ARG A 276 -20.38 -2.53 8.91
CA ARG A 276 -21.39 -3.53 8.55
C ARG A 276 -22.77 -2.92 8.26
N ALA A 277 -23.13 -1.88 9.01
CA ALA A 277 -24.42 -1.19 8.88
C ALA A 277 -24.44 -0.21 7.69
N ARG A 278 -23.28 0.17 7.17
CA ARG A 278 -23.16 1.08 6.03
C ARG A 278 -23.81 0.46 4.80
N GLU A 279 -24.60 1.27 4.08
CA GLU A 279 -25.10 0.84 2.79
C GLU A 279 -23.92 0.53 1.86
N PRO A 280 -23.94 -0.60 1.14
CA PRO A 280 -22.88 -0.96 0.22
C PRO A 280 -22.71 0.16 -0.81
N GLU A 281 -21.49 0.65 -0.99
CA GLU A 281 -21.22 1.65 -2.02
C GLU A 281 -21.65 1.14 -3.39
N PRO A 282 -22.22 2.00 -4.25
CA PRO A 282 -22.60 1.59 -5.58
C PRO A 282 -21.36 1.06 -6.32
N PRO A 283 -21.48 -0.06 -7.05
CA PRO A 283 -20.37 -0.63 -7.80
C PRO A 283 -19.75 0.42 -8.72
N GLY A 284 -18.43 0.47 -8.80
CA GLY A 284 -17.73 1.40 -9.70
C GLY A 284 -18.14 1.17 -11.16
N GLU A 285 -17.92 2.16 -12.05
CA GLU A 285 -18.34 2.11 -13.48
C GLU A 285 -17.90 0.80 -14.20
N TRP A 286 -16.83 0.17 -13.74
CA TRP A 286 -16.26 -1.06 -14.32
C TRP A 286 -16.34 -2.30 -13.42
N ASP A 287 -17.12 -2.25 -12.34
CA ASP A 287 -17.35 -3.37 -11.45
C ASP A 287 -18.42 -4.33 -12.05
N PRO A 288 -18.08 -5.60 -12.32
CA PRO A 288 -19.00 -6.54 -12.94
C PRO A 288 -19.96 -7.23 -11.95
N HIS A 289 -19.86 -6.95 -10.65
CA HIS A 289 -20.69 -7.60 -9.63
C HIS A 289 -22.07 -6.93 -9.53
N PRO A 290 -23.14 -7.70 -9.25
CA PRO A 290 -24.42 -7.13 -8.92
C PRO A 290 -24.33 -6.29 -7.64
N PRO A 291 -25.15 -5.24 -7.50
CA PRO A 291 -25.23 -4.46 -6.27
C PRO A 291 -25.42 -5.39 -5.06
N PRO A 292 -24.70 -5.19 -3.95
CA PRO A 292 -24.80 -6.10 -2.81
C PRO A 292 -26.22 -6.18 -2.24
N ALA A 293 -27.01 -5.09 -2.33
CA ALA A 293 -28.43 -5.09 -1.97
C ALA A 293 -29.26 -6.13 -2.75
N GLN A 294 -28.98 -6.32 -4.05
CA GLN A 294 -29.65 -7.33 -4.88
C GLN A 294 -29.32 -8.75 -4.40
N ARG A 295 -28.05 -9.01 -4.08
CA ARG A 295 -27.58 -10.32 -3.59
C ARG A 295 -28.17 -10.64 -2.21
N LEU A 296 -28.18 -9.65 -1.32
CA LEU A 296 -28.77 -9.76 0.01
C LEU A 296 -30.28 -10.01 -0.05
N ALA A 297 -31.01 -9.36 -0.97
CA ALA A 297 -32.44 -9.63 -1.16
C ALA A 297 -32.70 -11.07 -1.62
N ALA A 298 -31.93 -11.57 -2.60
CA ALA A 298 -32.05 -12.95 -3.07
C ALA A 298 -31.72 -14.00 -1.98
N LEU A 299 -30.77 -13.69 -1.09
CA LEU A 299 -30.47 -14.56 0.06
C LEU A 299 -31.54 -14.46 1.15
N ALA A 300 -32.12 -13.28 1.37
CA ALA A 300 -33.17 -13.08 2.37
C ALA A 300 -34.42 -13.95 2.09
N GLU A 301 -34.75 -14.19 0.83
CA GLU A 301 -35.83 -15.11 0.43
C GLU A 301 -35.57 -16.57 0.85
N LEU A 302 -34.31 -16.94 1.08
CA LEU A 302 -33.90 -18.28 1.49
C LEU A 302 -33.71 -18.42 3.00
N ILE A 303 -33.66 -17.30 3.73
CA ILE A 303 -33.40 -17.28 5.18
C ILE A 303 -34.62 -17.84 5.92
N PRO A 304 -34.48 -18.96 6.67
CA PRO A 304 -35.57 -19.48 7.49
C PRO A 304 -35.86 -18.53 8.66
N GLU A 305 -37.11 -18.47 9.10
CA GLU A 305 -37.48 -17.70 10.30
C GLU A 305 -36.82 -18.29 11.56
N GLY A 306 -36.19 -17.42 12.35
CA GLY A 306 -35.55 -17.79 13.61
C GLY A 306 -34.12 -17.26 13.73
N PRO A 307 -33.52 -17.32 14.93
CA PRO A 307 -32.16 -16.85 15.16
C PRO A 307 -31.14 -17.76 14.47
N GLU A 308 -30.05 -17.16 14.00
CA GLU A 308 -28.89 -17.91 13.52
C GLU A 308 -28.28 -18.73 14.67
N PRO A 309 -28.07 -20.05 14.49
CA PRO A 309 -27.41 -20.85 15.51
C PRO A 309 -25.96 -20.38 15.70
N PRO A 310 -25.42 -20.39 16.93
CA PRO A 310 -24.06 -19.93 17.19
C PRO A 310 -23.05 -20.80 16.43
N GLY A 311 -22.19 -20.14 15.65
CA GLY A 311 -21.12 -20.78 14.90
C GLY A 311 -19.92 -21.16 15.78
N ARG A 312 -19.21 -22.22 15.40
CA ARG A 312 -17.90 -22.56 15.99
C ARG A 312 -16.83 -21.61 15.46
N PRO A 313 -15.79 -21.23 16.24
CA PRO A 313 -14.70 -20.41 15.73
C PRO A 313 -14.01 -21.06 14.53
N ALA A 314 -13.81 -20.32 13.45
CA ALA A 314 -13.14 -20.87 12.26
C ALA A 314 -11.69 -21.30 12.52
N GLY A 315 -11.06 -20.72 13.55
CA GLY A 315 -9.70 -21.07 13.94
C GLY A 315 -9.51 -22.54 14.32
N GLU A 316 -10.57 -23.24 14.74
CA GLU A 316 -10.52 -24.68 15.04
C GLU A 316 -10.30 -25.54 13.78
N LEU A 317 -10.53 -25.01 12.58
CA LEU A 317 -10.23 -25.70 11.33
C LEU A 317 -8.72 -25.94 11.13
N VAL A 318 -7.88 -25.16 11.82
CA VAL A 318 -6.41 -25.25 11.75
C VAL A 318 -5.84 -25.49 13.16
N PRO A 319 -5.26 -26.69 13.43
CA PRO A 319 -4.79 -27.06 14.77
C PRO A 319 -3.81 -26.08 15.45
N ASP A 320 -2.88 -25.48 14.69
CA ASP A 320 -1.92 -24.47 15.18
C ASP A 320 -2.04 -23.17 14.38
N LEU A 321 -3.21 -22.52 14.48
CA LEU A 321 -3.45 -21.22 13.86
C LEU A 321 -2.43 -20.14 14.32
N PRO A 322 -2.03 -20.05 15.61
CA PRO A 322 -1.01 -19.09 16.05
C PRO A 322 0.36 -19.33 15.39
N GLY A 323 0.81 -20.58 15.28
CA GLY A 323 2.05 -20.93 14.61
C GLY A 323 2.01 -20.64 13.11
N LEU A 324 0.88 -20.92 12.46
CA LEU A 324 0.65 -20.52 11.07
C LEU A 324 0.69 -18.99 10.90
N GLY A 325 0.15 -18.23 11.85
CA GLY A 325 0.23 -16.76 11.87
C GLY A 325 1.65 -16.25 11.94
N ARG A 326 2.50 -16.81 12.81
CA ARG A 326 3.92 -16.47 12.87
C ARG A 326 4.67 -16.81 11.58
N ALA A 327 4.40 -17.98 11.00
CA ALA A 327 4.98 -18.39 9.72
C ALA A 327 4.55 -17.45 8.58
N LEU A 328 3.29 -17.04 8.57
CA LEU A 328 2.78 -16.09 7.59
C LEU A 328 3.41 -14.70 7.76
N GLN A 329 3.57 -14.23 9.00
CA GLN A 329 4.22 -12.95 9.27
C GLN A 329 5.64 -12.91 8.73
N ALA A 330 6.41 -13.98 8.91
CA ALA A 330 7.78 -14.06 8.40
C ALA A 330 7.87 -13.91 6.87
N VAL A 331 6.82 -14.28 6.12
CA VAL A 331 6.79 -14.22 4.66
C VAL A 331 6.07 -12.96 4.15
N ALA A 332 5.01 -12.52 4.83
CA ALA A 332 4.20 -11.37 4.43
C ALA A 332 4.77 -10.03 4.91
N PHE A 333 5.41 -10.03 6.08
CA PHE A 333 6.02 -8.88 6.76
C PHE A 333 7.46 -9.22 7.19
N PRO A 334 8.36 -9.56 6.25
CA PRO A 334 9.73 -9.90 6.60
C PRO A 334 10.42 -8.71 7.28
N PRO A 335 11.13 -8.91 8.41
CA PRO A 335 11.73 -7.80 9.15
C PRO A 335 12.85 -7.11 8.37
N GLY A 336 13.60 -7.83 7.53
CA GLY A 336 14.73 -7.24 6.81
C GLY A 336 15.80 -6.75 7.79
N THR A 337 16.15 -5.47 7.72
CA THR A 337 17.06 -4.80 8.65
C THR A 337 16.37 -4.18 9.87
N ARG A 338 15.03 -4.27 9.95
CA ARG A 338 14.24 -3.69 11.03
C ARG A 338 14.37 -4.46 12.33
N ALA A 339 14.26 -3.75 13.44
CA ALA A 339 14.16 -4.35 14.77
C ALA A 339 12.75 -4.88 15.00
N VAL A 340 12.65 -6.12 15.50
CA VAL A 340 11.38 -6.72 15.93
C VAL A 340 11.15 -6.33 17.39
N VAL A 341 10.02 -5.66 17.66
CA VAL A 341 9.70 -5.10 18.98
C VAL A 341 8.25 -5.41 19.38
N GLY A 342 7.93 -5.29 20.66
CA GLY A 342 6.54 -5.38 21.13
C GLY A 342 5.72 -4.18 20.67
N TRP A 343 4.40 -4.31 20.67
CA TRP A 343 3.49 -3.24 20.22
C TRP A 343 3.64 -1.92 21.01
N ASP A 344 3.87 -1.96 22.32
CA ASP A 344 4.03 -0.73 23.12
C ASP A 344 5.26 0.08 22.69
N GLU A 345 6.39 -0.60 22.46
CA GLU A 345 7.61 0.04 21.96
C GLU A 345 7.43 0.51 20.51
N PHE A 346 6.80 -0.31 19.66
CA PHE A 346 6.49 0.02 18.28
C PHE A 346 5.72 1.34 18.16
N PHE A 347 4.66 1.50 18.97
CA PHE A 347 3.88 2.73 19.02
C PHE A 347 4.62 3.89 19.65
N GLY A 348 5.33 3.64 20.75
CA GLY A 348 6.08 4.68 21.44
C GLY A 348 7.09 5.37 20.52
N VAL A 349 7.88 4.59 19.79
CA VAL A 349 8.87 5.13 18.83
C VAL A 349 8.18 5.83 17.66
N ALA A 350 7.14 5.23 17.09
CA ALA A 350 6.40 5.84 15.98
C ALA A 350 5.78 7.20 16.36
N ARG A 351 5.21 7.29 17.56
CA ARG A 351 4.57 8.50 18.08
C ARG A 351 5.59 9.59 18.40
N ILE A 352 6.72 9.23 19.03
CA ILE A 352 7.83 10.17 19.26
C ILE A 352 8.31 10.76 17.92
N ALA A 353 8.54 9.92 16.91
CA ALA A 353 9.00 10.39 15.60
C ALA A 353 7.99 11.31 14.90
N GLU A 354 6.68 11.10 15.10
CA GLU A 354 5.64 12.00 14.60
C GLU A 354 5.64 13.34 15.32
N MET A 355 5.68 13.33 16.65
CA MET A 355 5.76 14.55 17.48
C MET A 355 6.98 15.39 17.14
N GLU A 356 8.13 14.76 16.89
CA GLU A 356 9.35 15.45 16.49
C GLU A 356 9.18 16.14 15.13
N ARG A 357 8.58 15.48 14.13
CA ARG A 357 8.31 16.10 12.82
C ARG A 357 7.38 17.30 12.95
N GLU A 358 6.37 17.20 13.81
CA GLU A 358 5.43 18.29 14.10
C GLU A 358 6.13 19.47 14.78
N ALA A 359 6.93 19.20 15.81
CA ALA A 359 7.72 20.21 16.52
C ALA A 359 8.72 20.89 15.59
N ASP A 360 9.45 20.13 14.78
CA ASP A 360 10.47 20.60 13.85
C ASP A 360 9.96 21.66 12.87
N ALA A 361 8.74 21.48 12.35
CA ALA A 361 8.13 22.44 11.42
C ALA A 361 7.93 23.80 12.10
N SER A 362 7.39 23.77 13.32
CA SER A 362 7.13 24.96 14.14
C SER A 362 8.41 25.63 14.63
N LEU A 363 9.38 24.85 15.12
CA LEU A 363 10.68 25.31 15.58
C LEU A 363 11.48 26.00 14.46
N ARG A 364 11.42 25.50 13.21
CA ARG A 364 12.04 26.18 12.05
C ARG A 364 11.38 27.52 11.73
N ALA A 365 10.05 27.62 11.85
CA ALA A 365 9.35 28.88 11.65
C ALA A 365 9.72 29.91 12.73
N LEU A 366 9.68 29.49 14.00
CA LEU A 366 10.08 30.31 15.14
C LEU A 366 11.54 30.74 15.08
N SER A 367 12.47 29.85 14.72
CA SER A 367 13.89 30.18 14.56
C SER A 367 14.12 31.31 13.56
N ARG A 368 13.39 31.29 12.43
CA ARG A 368 13.47 32.34 11.40
C ARG A 368 12.93 33.68 11.91
N ALA A 369 11.80 33.65 12.61
CA ALA A 369 11.19 34.87 13.17
C ALA A 369 11.98 35.45 14.35
N ALA A 370 12.57 34.61 15.20
CA ALA A 370 13.38 35.02 16.35
C ALA A 370 14.77 35.55 15.95
N GLY A 371 15.27 35.16 14.77
CA GLY A 371 16.62 35.50 14.31
C GLY A 371 17.74 34.71 15.02
N THR A 372 17.36 33.72 15.83
CA THR A 372 18.22 32.85 16.63
C THR A 372 17.72 31.41 16.55
N PRO A 373 18.59 30.38 16.61
CA PRO A 373 18.14 28.99 16.62
C PRO A 373 17.22 28.71 17.81
N VAL A 374 16.08 28.09 17.55
CA VAL A 374 15.15 27.51 18.55
C VAL A 374 15.04 26.03 18.21
N THR A 375 15.69 25.19 19.01
CA THR A 375 15.91 23.78 18.70
C THR A 375 15.15 22.83 19.62
N GLY A 376 14.58 23.31 20.72
CA GLY A 376 13.82 22.49 21.64
C GLY A 376 13.18 23.26 22.79
N ALA A 377 12.78 22.52 23.82
CA ALA A 377 12.08 23.07 25.00
C ALA A 377 12.90 24.12 25.75
N ALA A 378 14.21 23.92 25.92
CA ALA A 378 15.09 24.87 26.61
C ALA A 378 15.08 26.26 25.93
N ASP A 379 15.34 26.31 24.62
CA ASP A 379 15.36 27.56 23.84
C ASP A 379 13.98 28.24 23.82
N MET A 380 12.91 27.44 23.76
CA MET A 380 11.54 27.96 23.80
C MET A 380 11.23 28.62 25.14
N LEU A 381 11.64 28.00 26.24
CA LEU A 381 11.50 28.58 27.57
C LEU A 381 12.42 29.79 27.78
N ASP A 382 13.58 29.86 27.13
CA ASP A 382 14.44 31.05 27.14
C ASP A 382 13.74 32.23 26.46
N LEU A 383 13.13 32.01 25.29
CA LEU A 383 12.32 33.02 24.61
C LEU A 383 11.13 33.49 25.45
N ALA A 384 10.52 32.59 26.20
CA ALA A 384 9.43 32.90 27.11
C ALA A 384 9.90 33.77 28.29
N ALA A 385 10.99 33.37 28.96
CA ALA A 385 11.58 34.11 30.07
C ALA A 385 12.03 35.53 29.67
N ASP A 386 12.54 35.69 28.45
CA ASP A 386 12.91 36.98 27.88
C ASP A 386 11.71 37.87 27.51
N GLY A 387 10.47 37.35 27.59
CA GLY A 387 9.26 38.04 27.14
C GLY A 387 9.17 38.22 25.63
N ARG A 388 10.02 37.54 24.86
CA ARG A 388 10.12 37.65 23.40
C ARG A 388 9.18 36.69 22.66
N LEU A 389 8.82 35.59 23.29
CA LEU A 389 8.06 34.49 22.68
C LEU A 389 6.76 34.96 22.01
N ARG A 390 5.92 35.73 22.72
CA ARG A 390 4.65 36.22 22.19
C ARG A 390 4.81 37.00 20.88
N LYS A 391 5.76 37.94 20.84
CA LYS A 391 6.01 38.77 19.65
C LYS A 391 6.53 37.93 18.47
N VAL A 392 7.39 36.95 18.75
CA VAL A 392 7.88 36.02 17.74
C VAL A 392 6.73 35.17 17.19
N ALA A 393 5.86 34.65 18.06
CA ALA A 393 4.71 33.85 17.68
C ALA A 393 3.69 34.64 16.84
N GLU A 394 3.35 35.88 17.23
CA GLU A 394 2.49 36.78 16.45
C GLU A 394 3.07 37.09 15.05
N THR A 395 4.39 37.01 14.88
CA THR A 395 5.05 37.17 13.57
C THR A 395 4.96 35.90 12.72
N VAL A 396 4.93 34.73 13.35
CA VAL A 396 4.83 33.43 12.67
C VAL A 396 3.38 33.10 12.28
N PHE A 397 2.43 33.50 13.13
CA PHE A 397 1.00 33.27 12.98
C PHE A 397 0.26 34.60 12.81
N ASP A 398 0.65 35.37 11.78
CA ASP A 398 0.15 36.73 11.54
C ASP A 398 -1.30 36.77 11.02
N ASP A 399 -1.85 35.61 10.66
CA ASP A 399 -3.20 35.39 10.17
C ASP A 399 -4.22 35.03 11.26
N LEU A 400 -3.76 34.73 12.48
CA LEU A 400 -4.60 34.29 13.60
C LEU A 400 -4.83 35.39 14.63
N PRO A 401 -5.98 35.39 15.34
CA PRO A 401 -6.22 36.29 16.45
C PRO A 401 -5.33 35.93 17.66
N ALA A 402 -5.04 36.91 18.52
CA ALA A 402 -4.01 36.78 19.57
C ALA A 402 -4.30 35.68 20.62
N ASP A 403 -5.57 35.39 20.88
CA ASP A 403 -6.02 34.30 21.74
C ASP A 403 -5.73 32.92 21.12
N GLU A 404 -5.99 32.75 19.82
CA GLU A 404 -5.63 31.52 19.10
C GLU A 404 -4.11 31.34 19.01
N VAL A 405 -3.34 32.42 18.79
CA VAL A 405 -1.86 32.37 18.82
C VAL A 405 -1.35 31.89 20.18
N SER A 406 -1.94 32.41 21.27
CA SER A 406 -1.55 32.01 22.63
C SER A 406 -1.84 30.52 22.90
N GLY A 407 -2.99 30.02 22.43
CA GLY A 407 -3.31 28.59 22.48
C GLY A 407 -2.30 27.73 21.70
N ARG A 408 -1.96 28.13 20.46
CA ARG A 408 -0.96 27.42 19.62
C ARG A 408 0.43 27.39 20.25
N VAL A 409 0.84 28.48 20.89
CA VAL A 409 2.12 28.55 21.61
C VAL A 409 2.11 27.61 22.81
N THR A 410 1.02 27.59 23.57
CA THR A 410 0.84 26.69 24.72
C THR A 410 0.93 25.23 24.28
N ASP A 411 0.19 24.84 23.24
CA ASP A 411 0.23 23.48 22.70
C ASP A 411 1.62 23.08 22.21
N LEU A 412 2.35 24.01 21.59
CA LEU A 412 3.74 23.78 21.16
C LEU A 412 4.68 23.62 22.35
N ILE A 413 4.53 24.42 23.42
CA ILE A 413 5.32 24.24 24.64
C ILE A 413 5.01 22.87 25.24
N ALA A 414 3.73 22.50 25.38
CA ALA A 414 3.31 21.20 25.91
C ALA A 414 3.91 20.03 25.09
N LEU A 415 3.90 20.13 23.76
CA LEU A 415 4.53 19.17 22.85
C LEU A 415 6.05 19.04 23.11
N LEU A 416 6.76 20.16 23.25
CA LEU A 416 8.20 20.17 23.49
C LEU A 416 8.57 19.64 24.88
N LEU A 417 7.77 19.95 25.90
CA LEU A 417 7.93 19.38 27.24
C LEU A 417 7.71 17.86 27.24
N ALA A 418 6.70 17.39 26.49
CA ALA A 418 6.44 15.96 26.33
C ALA A 418 7.62 15.25 25.65
N LEU A 419 8.17 15.84 24.59
CA LEU A 419 9.38 15.32 23.92
C LEU A 419 10.57 15.26 24.88
N ALA A 420 10.83 16.32 25.66
CA ALA A 420 11.91 16.35 26.64
C ALA A 420 11.74 15.24 27.71
N ALA A 421 10.52 15.03 28.21
CA ALA A 421 10.22 13.97 29.16
C ALA A 421 10.40 12.55 28.58
N LEU A 422 10.01 12.34 27.33
CA LEU A 422 10.21 11.09 26.60
C LEU A 422 11.70 10.82 26.33
N HIS A 423 12.47 11.83 25.92
CA HIS A 423 13.90 11.71 25.66
C HIS A 423 14.73 11.52 26.94
N SER A 424 14.28 12.09 28.06
CA SER A 424 14.86 11.88 29.38
C SER A 424 14.57 10.49 29.96
N GLY A 425 13.68 9.71 29.34
CA GLY A 425 13.28 8.39 29.84
C GLY A 425 12.40 8.44 31.09
N VAL A 426 11.81 9.61 31.40
CA VAL A 426 10.89 9.82 32.54
C VAL A 426 9.46 9.45 32.16
N ALA A 427 9.12 9.59 30.88
CA ALA A 427 7.81 9.28 30.35
C ALA A 427 7.87 8.21 29.26
N ARG A 428 6.73 7.56 29.02
CA ARG A 428 6.51 6.64 27.90
C ARG A 428 5.07 6.79 27.40
N TRP A 429 4.85 6.43 26.14
CA TRP A 429 3.51 6.27 25.62
C TRP A 429 2.89 4.96 26.14
N ARG A 430 1.67 5.06 26.66
CA ARG A 430 0.78 3.92 26.86
C ARG A 430 -0.12 3.81 25.63
N HIS A 431 0.03 2.71 24.88
CA HIS A 431 -0.76 2.48 23.69
C HIS A 431 -2.25 2.25 24.04
N SER A 432 -3.13 2.72 23.17
CA SER A 432 -4.57 2.47 23.21
C SER A 432 -5.04 1.96 21.85
N TRP A 433 -5.82 0.88 21.86
CA TRP A 433 -6.42 0.29 20.65
C TRP A 433 -7.74 0.96 20.25
N THR A 434 -8.36 1.72 21.15
CA THR A 434 -9.66 2.38 20.94
C THR A 434 -9.56 3.89 20.80
N GLY A 435 -8.48 4.52 21.27
CA GLY A 435 -8.42 5.97 21.42
C GLY A 435 -7.02 6.57 21.33
N THR A 436 -6.87 7.75 21.93
CA THR A 436 -5.60 8.49 22.00
C THR A 436 -4.62 7.77 22.92
N ALA A 437 -3.37 7.60 22.47
CA ALA A 437 -2.30 7.16 23.35
C ALA A 437 -2.15 8.15 24.51
N GLU A 438 -1.77 7.65 25.68
CA GLU A 438 -1.61 8.48 26.88
C GLU A 438 -0.14 8.61 27.23
N LEU A 439 0.29 9.81 27.57
CA LEU A 439 1.62 10.06 28.09
C LEU A 439 1.61 9.74 29.59
N VAL A 440 2.38 8.74 29.98
CA VAL A 440 2.49 8.31 31.38
C VAL A 440 3.94 8.37 31.83
N VAL A 441 4.14 8.64 33.11
CA VAL A 441 5.43 8.46 33.78
C VAL A 441 5.80 6.97 33.73
N ILE A 442 7.09 6.62 33.86
CA ILE A 442 7.54 5.22 33.85
C ILE A 442 6.80 4.34 34.88
N ASP A 443 6.39 4.91 36.02
CA ASP A 443 5.60 4.23 37.05
C ASP A 443 4.13 3.95 36.66
N GLY A 444 3.67 4.50 35.53
CA GLY A 444 2.32 4.31 34.98
C GLY A 444 1.32 5.40 35.37
N SER A 445 1.71 6.40 36.17
CA SER A 445 0.88 7.57 36.48
C SER A 445 0.75 8.51 35.29
N TYR A 446 -0.36 9.24 35.20
CA TYR A 446 -0.60 10.20 34.11
C TYR A 446 0.33 11.41 34.24
N LEU A 447 0.97 11.81 33.15
CA LEU A 447 1.84 12.99 33.11
C LEU A 447 1.07 14.18 32.50
N GLU A 448 0.63 15.11 33.36
CA GLU A 448 -0.03 16.35 32.97
C GLU A 448 1.03 17.39 32.58
N LEU A 449 0.94 17.95 31.37
CA LEU A 449 1.90 18.92 30.83
C LEU A 449 1.24 20.21 30.30
N GLN A 450 -0.08 20.30 30.30
CA GLN A 450 -0.79 21.47 29.81
C GLN A 450 -0.69 22.62 30.81
N ALA A 451 -0.89 22.37 32.11
CA ALA A 451 -0.77 23.41 33.13
C ALA A 451 0.64 24.04 33.20
N PRO A 452 1.76 23.26 33.20
CA PRO A 452 3.09 23.86 33.15
C PRO A 452 3.39 24.57 31.82
N ALA A 453 2.77 24.15 30.70
CA ALA A 453 2.90 24.84 29.43
C ALA A 453 2.16 26.19 29.41
N GLU A 454 0.95 26.25 29.99
CA GLU A 454 0.19 27.49 30.18
C GLU A 454 0.95 28.48 31.06
N ALA A 455 1.51 27.99 32.18
CA ALA A 455 2.35 28.78 33.06
C ALA A 455 3.54 29.36 32.28
N ALA A 456 4.26 28.53 31.50
CA ALA A 456 5.40 28.98 30.70
C ALA A 456 5.08 30.08 29.66
N GLY A 457 3.79 30.36 29.36
CA GLY A 457 3.39 31.52 28.58
C GLY A 457 3.61 32.87 29.29
N ASP A 458 3.67 32.88 30.63
CA ASP A 458 4.01 34.03 31.45
C ASP A 458 5.51 34.02 31.82
N PRO A 459 6.30 35.03 31.39
CA PRO A 459 7.73 35.13 31.72
C PRO A 459 8.03 35.02 33.22
N ALA A 460 7.12 35.45 34.09
CA ALA A 460 7.31 35.43 35.54
C ALA A 460 7.33 34.01 36.14
N THR A 461 6.69 33.04 35.49
CA THR A 461 6.51 31.68 36.04
C THR A 461 7.43 30.63 35.40
N VAL A 462 8.16 31.00 34.33
CA VAL A 462 9.09 30.08 33.63
C VAL A 462 10.13 29.47 34.57
N GLY A 463 10.59 30.20 35.58
CA GLY A 463 11.52 29.68 36.59
C GLY A 463 10.94 28.51 37.39
N GLU A 464 9.69 28.65 37.85
CA GLU A 464 8.98 27.60 38.59
C GLU A 464 8.75 26.36 37.72
N VAL A 465 8.42 26.55 36.43
CA VAL A 465 8.27 25.46 35.47
C VAL A 465 9.57 24.66 35.30
N ARG A 466 10.73 25.33 35.20
CA ARG A 466 12.04 24.66 35.09
C ARG A 466 12.40 23.86 36.34
N GLU A 467 12.14 24.43 37.51
CA GLU A 467 12.38 23.75 38.79
C GLU A 467 11.52 22.50 38.92
N TRP A 468 10.23 22.60 38.55
CA TRP A 468 9.32 21.45 38.54
C TRP A 468 9.78 20.36 37.57
N LEU A 469 10.12 20.70 36.32
CA LEU A 469 10.62 19.76 35.31
C LEU A 469 11.88 19.03 35.80
N THR A 470 12.81 19.76 36.41
CA THR A 470 14.03 19.18 37.00
C THR A 470 13.70 18.23 38.15
N SER A 471 12.71 18.57 38.99
CA SER A 471 12.30 17.75 40.14
C SER A 471 11.72 16.38 39.74
N ILE A 472 11.07 16.32 38.58
CA ILE A 472 10.55 15.06 38.01
C ILE A 472 11.59 14.35 37.10
N GLY A 473 12.80 14.89 37.00
CA GLY A 473 13.93 14.28 36.28
C GLY A 473 13.97 14.58 34.78
N VAL A 474 13.23 15.57 34.29
CA VAL A 474 13.27 15.99 32.88
C VAL A 474 14.51 16.84 32.62
N ASP A 475 15.35 16.38 31.70
CA ASP A 475 16.45 17.14 31.13
C ASP A 475 15.97 17.86 29.86
N LEU A 476 15.84 19.19 29.93
CA LEU A 476 15.39 20.02 28.82
C LEU A 476 16.41 20.11 27.67
N THR A 477 17.65 19.67 27.91
CA THR A 477 18.72 19.58 26.91
C THR A 477 18.85 18.18 26.33
N ALA A 478 18.09 17.21 26.86
CA ALA A 478 18.07 15.85 26.35
C ALA A 478 17.69 15.89 24.87
N SER A 479 18.68 15.64 24.02
CA SER A 479 18.47 15.55 22.60
C SER A 479 17.85 14.20 22.26
N ALA A 480 16.91 14.22 21.31
CA ALA A 480 16.21 13.05 20.85
C ALA A 480 17.14 11.86 20.60
N THR A 481 16.89 10.74 21.28
CA THR A 481 17.39 9.43 20.82
C THR A 481 16.94 9.16 19.38
N THR A 482 15.82 9.74 18.98
CA THR A 482 15.33 9.74 17.61
C THR A 482 16.00 10.78 16.70
N ALA A 483 16.66 11.85 17.18
CA ALA A 483 17.54 12.66 16.34
C ALA A 483 18.76 11.84 15.91
N ARG A 484 19.21 10.90 16.76
CA ARG A 484 20.15 9.84 16.36
C ARG A 484 19.56 8.91 15.30
N HIS A 485 18.25 8.61 15.34
CA HIS A 485 17.55 7.88 14.26
C HIS A 485 17.29 8.73 13.01
N HIS A 486 17.06 10.05 13.12
CA HIS A 486 16.94 10.96 11.99
C HIS A 486 18.27 11.16 11.28
N SER A 487 19.36 11.17 12.05
CA SER A 487 20.73 11.05 11.55
C SER A 487 21.14 9.62 11.18
N ALA A 488 20.29 8.61 11.41
CA ALA A 488 20.61 7.25 11.03
C ALA A 488 20.42 7.07 9.52
N ARG A 489 21.40 6.44 8.90
CA ARG A 489 21.34 6.10 7.48
C ARG A 489 20.23 5.07 7.29
N VAL A 490 19.25 5.39 6.45
CA VAL A 490 18.24 4.43 6.00
C VAL A 490 18.92 3.38 5.12
N PRO A 491 18.72 2.08 5.40
CA PRO A 491 19.27 1.03 4.56
C PRO A 491 18.83 1.18 3.10
N VAL A 492 19.81 1.16 2.20
CA VAL A 492 19.58 1.19 0.75
C VAL A 492 19.33 -0.24 0.28
N LEU A 493 18.11 -0.51 -0.18
CA LEU A 493 17.70 -1.83 -0.67
C LEU A 493 18.13 -2.06 -2.12
N GLY A 494 18.30 -0.99 -2.89
CA GLY A 494 18.75 -1.05 -4.27
C GLY A 494 18.68 0.31 -4.95
N GLY A 495 19.08 0.37 -6.22
CA GLY A 495 19.03 1.61 -6.99
C GLY A 495 18.94 1.38 -8.49
N VAL A 496 18.41 2.37 -9.21
CA VAL A 496 18.25 2.34 -10.65
C VAL A 496 18.60 3.72 -11.20
N VAL A 497 19.54 3.78 -12.14
CA VAL A 497 19.91 5.02 -12.84
C VAL A 497 19.10 5.20 -14.12
N GLY A 498 18.92 6.44 -14.52
CA GLY A 498 18.32 6.80 -15.80
C GLY A 498 16.85 6.45 -15.90
N MET A 499 16.08 6.55 -14.82
CA MET A 499 14.63 6.41 -14.86
C MET A 499 13.96 7.70 -15.37
N GLN A 500 12.66 7.61 -15.65
CA GLN A 500 11.81 8.74 -15.94
C GLN A 500 10.74 8.86 -14.85
N VAL A 501 10.80 9.92 -14.05
CA VAL A 501 9.86 10.21 -12.97
C VAL A 501 9.09 11.49 -13.32
N ASP A 502 7.77 11.38 -13.45
CA ASP A 502 6.88 12.46 -13.92
C ASP A 502 7.32 13.13 -15.24
N GLY A 503 8.00 12.35 -16.08
CA GLY A 503 8.52 12.82 -17.37
C GLY A 503 9.95 13.36 -17.32
N VAL A 504 10.53 13.57 -16.14
CA VAL A 504 11.90 14.05 -15.93
C VAL A 504 12.87 12.87 -15.76
N ARG A 505 14.12 12.98 -16.23
CA ARG A 505 15.13 11.94 -15.99
C ARG A 505 15.63 12.01 -14.55
N THR A 506 15.59 10.87 -13.87
CA THR A 506 15.87 10.76 -12.43
C THR A 506 16.60 9.45 -12.15
N ASP A 507 17.64 9.51 -11.34
CA ASP A 507 18.31 8.37 -10.72
C ASP A 507 17.57 8.08 -9.40
N LEU A 508 17.27 6.82 -9.11
CA LEU A 508 16.39 6.40 -8.00
C LEU A 508 17.14 5.47 -7.05
N LEU A 509 17.17 5.80 -5.75
CA LEU A 509 17.45 4.81 -4.71
C LEU A 509 16.15 4.32 -4.08
N VAL A 510 16.06 3.01 -3.88
CA VAL A 510 15.01 2.38 -3.09
C VAL A 510 15.57 2.20 -1.69
N LEU A 511 15.00 2.94 -0.75
CA LEU A 511 15.35 2.85 0.65
C LEU A 511 14.34 1.98 1.38
N GLU A 512 14.71 1.53 2.57
CA GLU A 512 13.83 0.74 3.42
C GLU A 512 12.53 1.47 3.79
N THR A 513 12.56 2.81 3.89
CA THR A 513 11.45 3.65 4.37
C THR A 513 10.84 4.55 3.29
N GLY A 514 11.39 4.56 2.07
CA GLY A 514 10.92 5.45 1.00
C GLY A 514 11.70 5.35 -0.31
N LEU A 515 11.40 6.25 -1.25
CA LEU A 515 12.12 6.40 -2.50
C LEU A 515 12.93 7.71 -2.47
N PHE A 516 14.22 7.64 -2.79
CA PHE A 516 15.07 8.82 -2.90
C PHE A 516 15.33 9.14 -4.37
N LEU A 517 14.76 10.25 -4.84
CA LEU A 517 14.78 10.71 -6.22
C LEU A 517 15.90 11.72 -6.41
N VAL A 518 16.86 11.38 -7.26
CA VAL A 518 18.03 12.20 -7.55
C VAL A 518 17.96 12.69 -8.99
N PRO A 519 18.08 14.00 -9.28
CA PRO A 519 18.16 14.49 -10.65
C PRO A 519 19.25 13.75 -11.42
N ALA A 520 18.91 13.18 -12.58
CA ALA A 520 19.87 12.45 -13.39
C ALA A 520 20.87 13.42 -14.04
N LEU A 521 22.09 12.93 -14.28
CA LEU A 521 23.09 13.71 -15.02
C LEU A 521 22.66 13.90 -16.49
N PRO A 522 23.15 14.97 -17.16
CA PRO A 522 22.97 15.16 -18.59
C PRO A 522 23.39 13.92 -19.40
N ARG A 523 22.77 13.67 -20.57
CA ARG A 523 23.00 12.43 -21.35
C ARG A 523 24.48 12.19 -21.69
N THR A 524 25.25 13.27 -21.87
CA THR A 524 26.69 13.22 -22.13
C THR A 524 27.49 12.60 -20.98
N ARG A 525 27.01 12.72 -19.74
CA ARG A 525 27.64 12.18 -18.52
C ARG A 525 26.89 10.98 -17.92
N HIS A 526 26.00 10.35 -18.68
CA HIS A 526 25.22 9.20 -18.19
C HIS A 526 26.10 8.04 -17.69
N HIS A 527 27.25 7.83 -18.31
CA HIS A 527 28.21 6.80 -17.92
C HIS A 527 28.74 6.98 -16.47
N GLU A 528 28.61 8.18 -15.89
CA GLU A 528 28.99 8.48 -14.51
C GLU A 528 27.85 8.28 -13.50
N SER A 529 26.58 8.22 -13.95
CA SER A 529 25.40 8.13 -13.08
C SER A 529 25.46 6.90 -12.19
N ARG A 530 25.89 5.73 -12.71
CA ARG A 530 26.02 4.49 -11.93
C ARG A 530 26.99 4.65 -10.76
N ARG A 531 28.16 5.24 -11.02
CA ARG A 531 29.19 5.48 -10.00
C ARG A 531 28.73 6.50 -8.96
N ARG A 532 28.06 7.56 -9.41
CA ARG A 532 27.47 8.59 -8.53
C ARG A 532 26.40 8.00 -7.61
N LEU A 533 25.45 7.25 -8.17
CA LEU A 533 24.36 6.64 -7.39
C LEU A 533 24.88 5.55 -6.44
N THR A 534 25.92 4.79 -6.84
CA THR A 534 26.59 3.81 -5.98
C THR A 534 27.30 4.49 -4.80
N ARG A 535 27.98 5.63 -5.05
CA ARG A 535 28.60 6.40 -3.96
C ARG A 535 27.54 6.96 -3.02
N LEU A 536 26.47 7.55 -3.54
CA LEU A 536 25.37 8.04 -2.73
C LEU A 536 24.71 6.91 -1.90
N ALA A 537 24.57 5.71 -2.47
CA ALA A 537 24.09 4.54 -1.74
C ALA A 537 25.04 4.11 -0.61
N ALA A 538 26.35 4.27 -0.79
CA ALA A 538 27.36 3.95 0.23
C ALA A 538 27.46 5.04 1.31
N ASP A 539 27.39 6.31 0.91
CA ASP A 539 27.36 7.46 1.81
C ASP A 539 26.10 7.40 2.68
N GLY A 540 24.97 6.99 2.11
CA GLY A 540 23.69 6.76 2.78
C GLY A 540 22.74 7.96 2.67
N VAL A 541 21.47 7.71 2.95
CA VAL A 541 20.42 8.74 2.99
C VAL A 541 19.82 8.73 4.40
N LEU A 542 19.67 9.90 5.01
CA LEU A 542 19.09 10.09 6.32
C LEU A 542 17.55 9.96 6.27
N THR A 543 16.90 9.74 7.42
CA THR A 543 15.43 9.53 7.42
C THR A 543 14.64 10.80 7.08
N ASP A 544 15.26 11.97 7.24
CA ASP A 544 14.72 13.28 6.84
C ASP A 544 14.79 13.51 5.32
N GLY A 545 15.36 12.55 4.58
CA GLY A 545 15.52 12.64 3.13
C GLY A 545 16.72 13.46 2.68
N SER A 546 17.66 13.78 3.57
CA SER A 546 18.93 14.39 3.20
C SER A 546 20.02 13.33 2.94
N PRO A 547 20.96 13.55 2.00
CA PRO A 547 22.11 12.68 1.84
C PRO A 547 23.02 12.80 3.06
N ALA A 548 23.46 11.67 3.62
CA ALA A 548 24.39 11.67 4.73
C ALA A 548 25.73 12.29 4.27
N ALA A 549 26.31 13.17 5.08
CA ALA A 549 27.59 13.78 4.76
C ALA A 549 28.65 12.69 4.59
N ALA A 550 29.50 12.80 3.57
CA ALA A 550 30.65 11.91 3.39
C ALA A 550 31.57 12.10 4.61
N GLU A 551 31.51 11.17 5.56
CA GLU A 551 32.55 11.07 6.59
C GLU A 551 33.89 10.93 5.88
N ALA A 552 34.84 11.78 6.27
CA ALA A 552 36.22 11.69 5.82
C ALA A 552 36.74 10.28 6.16
N ALA A 553 36.75 9.40 5.15
CA ALA A 553 37.40 8.12 5.25
C ALA A 553 38.83 8.36 5.77
N ALA A 554 39.20 7.64 6.83
CA ALA A 554 40.57 7.57 7.32
C ALA A 554 41.54 7.35 6.13
N PRO A 555 42.76 7.93 6.13
CA PRO A 555 43.55 8.08 4.93
C PRO A 555 44.05 6.72 4.46
N ALA A 556 43.35 6.12 3.49
CA ALA A 556 43.88 5.03 2.69
C ALA A 556 44.87 5.65 1.69
N THR A 557 46.15 5.45 1.96
CA THR A 557 47.28 5.77 1.10
C THR A 557 47.21 5.00 -0.21
N THR A 558 46.65 5.61 -1.26
CA THR A 558 47.20 5.55 -2.62
C THR A 558 46.50 6.55 -3.53
N ALA A 559 47.29 7.46 -4.09
CA ALA A 559 46.84 8.50 -5.00
C ALA A 559 46.39 7.92 -6.35
N THR A 560 45.17 8.27 -6.80
CA THR A 560 44.92 8.56 -8.22
C THR A 560 43.67 9.41 -8.42
N ALA A 561 43.87 10.58 -9.05
CA ALA A 561 42.90 11.45 -9.72
C ALA A 561 41.64 11.90 -8.95
N THR A 562 41.79 13.04 -8.28
CA THR A 562 40.73 13.90 -7.74
C THR A 562 39.86 14.43 -8.88
N ALA A 563 38.72 13.80 -9.13
CA ALA A 563 37.60 14.45 -9.82
C ALA A 563 36.73 15.12 -8.74
N THR A 564 36.81 16.45 -8.64
CA THR A 564 35.82 17.26 -7.91
C THR A 564 34.44 16.96 -8.48
N LEU A 565 33.68 16.13 -7.76
CA LEU A 565 32.30 15.79 -8.07
C LEU A 565 31.40 16.62 -7.17
N GLU A 566 30.48 17.36 -7.79
CA GLU A 566 29.52 18.26 -7.16
C GLU A 566 28.77 17.59 -6.00
N LYS A 567 28.49 18.40 -4.97
CA LYS A 567 27.50 18.13 -3.92
C LYS A 567 26.22 17.54 -4.57
N PRO A 568 25.54 16.55 -3.96
CA PRO A 568 24.22 16.15 -4.44
C PRO A 568 23.35 17.40 -4.63
N ALA A 569 22.82 17.55 -5.85
CA ALA A 569 22.16 18.76 -6.32
C ALA A 569 20.99 19.13 -5.41
N ALA A 570 20.76 20.44 -5.24
CA ALA A 570 19.76 21.05 -4.36
C ALA A 570 18.29 20.63 -4.63
N ASP A 571 18.04 19.72 -5.57
CA ASP A 571 16.73 19.30 -6.07
C ASP A 571 16.45 17.79 -5.88
N SER A 572 17.17 17.10 -5.00
CA SER A 572 16.81 15.72 -4.63
C SER A 572 15.51 15.68 -3.81
N ARG A 573 14.63 14.74 -4.12
CA ARG A 573 13.32 14.59 -3.46
C ARG A 573 13.22 13.23 -2.78
N PHE A 574 12.99 13.23 -1.48
CA PHE A 574 12.60 12.01 -0.77
C PHE A 574 11.07 11.85 -0.81
N VAL A 575 10.62 10.64 -1.08
CA VAL A 575 9.20 10.25 -1.04
C VAL A 575 9.06 9.15 0.01
N PRO A 576 8.68 9.51 1.25
CA PRO A 576 8.41 8.55 2.31
C PRO A 576 7.31 7.57 1.89
N PHE A 577 7.44 6.30 2.29
CA PHE A 577 6.33 5.34 2.15
C PHE A 577 5.11 5.70 3.01
N ALA A 578 5.27 6.60 3.99
CA ALA A 578 4.20 7.26 4.74
C ALA A 578 3.18 7.95 3.84
N ASP A 579 3.71 8.70 2.89
CA ASP A 579 2.95 9.64 2.10
C ASP A 579 2.27 8.94 0.93
N VAL A 580 2.55 7.65 0.73
CA VAL A 580 1.94 6.84 -0.32
C VAL A 580 0.53 6.39 0.10
N ALA A 581 -0.47 6.83 -0.65
CA ALA A 581 -1.87 6.42 -0.53
C ALA A 581 -2.17 5.13 -1.29
N SER A 582 -1.51 4.88 -2.42
CA SER A 582 -1.58 3.59 -3.11
C SER A 582 -0.42 3.46 -4.08
N ALA A 583 0.00 2.23 -4.38
CA ALA A 583 1.02 1.97 -5.37
C ALA A 583 0.58 0.85 -6.31
N SER A 584 0.93 0.96 -7.59
CA SER A 584 0.68 -0.08 -8.57
C SER A 584 1.82 -0.21 -9.57
N ALA A 585 2.16 -1.43 -9.93
CA ALA A 585 3.13 -1.72 -10.98
C ALA A 585 2.40 -1.99 -12.30
N THR A 586 2.76 -1.26 -13.34
CA THR A 586 2.30 -1.47 -14.72
C THR A 586 3.46 -1.99 -15.56
N ARG A 587 3.27 -3.11 -16.25
CA ARG A 587 4.30 -3.65 -17.13
C ARG A 587 3.82 -3.73 -18.58
N SER A 588 3.47 -2.60 -19.18
CA SER A 588 3.22 -2.47 -20.63
C SER A 588 4.53 -2.16 -21.36
N GLY A 589 5.38 -3.18 -21.50
CA GLY A 589 6.66 -3.09 -22.19
C GLY A 589 7.84 -2.74 -21.31
N ARG A 590 7.94 -1.46 -20.95
CA ARG A 590 8.92 -1.01 -19.95
C ARG A 590 8.34 -1.18 -18.55
N ARG A 591 9.21 -1.25 -17.54
CA ARG A 591 8.75 -1.31 -16.15
C ARG A 591 8.22 0.08 -15.78
N ALA A 592 7.00 0.15 -15.27
CA ALA A 592 6.38 1.39 -14.84
C ALA A 592 5.68 1.17 -13.50
N TRP A 593 5.64 2.20 -12.68
CA TRP A 593 4.96 2.22 -11.41
C TRP A 593 4.21 3.54 -11.29
N GLU A 594 2.97 3.48 -10.82
CA GLU A 594 2.22 4.64 -10.37
C GLU A 594 2.08 4.58 -8.87
N ILE A 595 2.46 5.67 -8.21
CA ILE A 595 2.39 5.83 -6.76
C ILE A 595 1.54 7.07 -6.51
N LYS A 596 0.36 6.91 -5.91
CA LYS A 596 -0.47 8.04 -5.49
C LYS A 596 -0.08 8.44 -4.07
N LEU A 597 -0.01 9.73 -3.83
CA LEU A 597 0.32 10.31 -2.53
C LEU A 597 -0.96 10.74 -1.80
N ARG A 598 -0.88 10.82 -0.46
CA ARG A 598 -1.99 11.19 0.43
C ARG A 598 -2.41 12.65 0.28
N ASP A 599 -1.51 13.51 -0.15
CA ASP A 599 -1.74 14.92 -0.47
C ASP A 599 -2.50 15.13 -1.81
N GLY A 600 -2.91 14.05 -2.47
CA GLY A 600 -3.56 14.08 -3.79
C GLY A 600 -2.57 14.10 -4.96
N GLY A 601 -1.26 14.14 -4.69
CA GLY A 601 -0.20 14.02 -5.69
C GLY A 601 -0.11 12.62 -6.30
N SER A 602 0.62 12.51 -7.40
CA SER A 602 0.96 11.21 -8.00
C SER A 602 2.36 11.25 -8.58
N LEU A 603 3.05 10.12 -8.50
CA LEU A 603 4.40 9.90 -9.00
C LEU A 603 4.35 8.77 -10.03
N SER A 604 4.69 9.08 -11.28
CA SER A 604 4.81 8.13 -12.39
C SER A 604 6.28 7.78 -12.60
N VAL A 605 6.70 6.61 -12.14
CA VAL A 605 8.06 6.11 -12.26
C VAL A 605 8.15 5.13 -13.43
N ARG A 606 9.04 5.36 -14.40
CA ARG A 606 9.15 4.55 -15.62
C ARG A 606 10.60 4.24 -15.96
N SER A 607 10.88 3.01 -16.39
CA SER A 607 12.18 2.65 -16.94
C SER A 607 12.34 3.19 -18.37
N THR A 608 13.56 3.51 -18.75
CA THR A 608 13.98 3.88 -20.11
C THR A 608 14.78 2.74 -20.75
N LEU A 609 15.29 2.93 -21.98
CA LEU A 609 16.17 1.94 -22.64
C LEU A 609 17.59 1.96 -22.07
N ASP A 610 18.00 3.10 -21.53
CA ASP A 610 19.31 3.35 -20.92
C ASP A 610 19.27 3.20 -19.40
N SER A 611 18.18 2.67 -18.81
CA SER A 611 18.14 2.42 -17.36
C SER A 611 19.06 1.26 -16.99
N GLU A 612 19.92 1.49 -16.01
CA GLU A 612 20.79 0.45 -15.44
C GLU A 612 20.48 0.30 -13.95
N GLU A 613 20.56 -0.93 -13.43
CA GLU A 613 20.40 -1.18 -12.00
C GLU A 613 21.74 -1.29 -11.27
N LEU A 614 21.73 -0.81 -10.02
CA LEU A 614 22.61 -1.31 -8.97
C LEU A 614 22.14 -2.73 -8.60
N PRO A 615 22.99 -3.56 -7.96
CA PRO A 615 22.61 -4.91 -7.56
C PRO A 615 21.25 -4.94 -6.84
N GLY A 616 20.29 -5.69 -7.38
CA GLY A 616 18.96 -5.85 -6.79
C GLY A 616 18.00 -4.66 -6.96
N GLY A 617 18.37 -3.59 -7.68
CA GLY A 617 17.58 -2.36 -7.80
C GLY A 617 16.16 -2.58 -8.34
N TRP A 618 16.01 -3.42 -9.37
CA TRP A 618 14.69 -3.74 -9.90
C TRP A 618 13.83 -4.57 -8.94
N ALA A 619 14.46 -5.50 -8.21
CA ALA A 619 13.77 -6.35 -7.24
C ALA A 619 13.31 -5.51 -6.04
N ALA A 620 14.18 -4.66 -5.50
CA ALA A 620 13.86 -3.76 -4.41
C ALA A 620 12.67 -2.85 -4.73
N LEU A 621 12.61 -2.29 -5.95
CA LEU A 621 11.49 -1.44 -6.38
C LEU A 621 10.19 -2.24 -6.57
N ASP A 622 10.26 -3.44 -7.14
CA ASP A 622 9.11 -4.33 -7.27
C ASP A 622 8.57 -4.74 -5.89
N ASP A 623 9.45 -5.07 -4.94
CA ASP A 623 9.12 -5.49 -3.58
C ASP A 623 8.54 -4.33 -2.76
N ALA A 624 9.12 -3.14 -2.85
CA ALA A 624 8.60 -1.93 -2.21
C ALA A 624 7.19 -1.59 -2.69
N VAL A 625 6.96 -1.60 -4.01
CA VAL A 625 5.61 -1.33 -4.55
C VAL A 625 4.65 -2.46 -4.22
N ALA A 626 5.09 -3.71 -4.21
CA ALA A 626 4.26 -4.83 -3.80
C ALA A 626 3.88 -4.75 -2.32
N PHE A 627 4.79 -4.30 -1.45
CA PHE A 627 4.52 -4.04 -0.05
C PHE A 627 3.51 -2.91 0.10
N LEU A 628 3.76 -1.75 -0.53
CA LEU A 628 2.84 -0.61 -0.52
C LEU A 628 1.45 -0.98 -1.03
N ALA A 629 1.35 -1.77 -2.10
CA ALA A 629 0.07 -2.24 -2.64
C ALA A 629 -0.68 -3.21 -1.71
N ARG A 630 0.00 -3.83 -0.73
CA ARG A 630 -0.62 -4.69 0.29
C ARG A 630 -1.03 -3.91 1.53
N THR A 631 -0.30 -2.85 1.87
CA THR A 631 -0.48 -2.10 3.11
C THR A 631 -1.20 -0.76 2.94
N ARG A 632 -1.50 -0.32 1.71
CA ARG A 632 -2.09 0.99 1.40
C ARG A 632 -3.35 0.86 0.56
#